data_AF-A0A903VTM9-F1
#
_entry.id   AF-A0A903VTM9-F1
#
_cell.length_a   1.000
_cell.length_b   1.000
_cell.length_c   1.000
_cell.angle_alpha   90.00
_cell.angle_beta   90.00
_cell.angle_gamma   90.00
#
_symmetry.space_group_name_H-M   'P 1'
#
loop_
_entity.id
_entity.type
_entity.pdbx_description
1 polymer ?
#
loop_
_entity_poly.entity_id
_entity_poly.type
_entity_poly.pdbx_seq_one_letter_code
_entity_poly.pdbx_strand_id
1 'polypeptide(L)'
;MNCLQDSNIDNAISVFRSERQFLDESQIRIPPRPNKRNNDDAPPATAKSVPEGRPKPANAGVKIYNLVILIVDILVMLVRWIFYTLEALYMVVVPPKPESVAKDVVLVTGAGHGIGRCLAQQYAQLGATVVCLDINDKMNQETVTSIKKERGNAFGYVCDVTNREQIIETATKIKEQVGVVTILVNNAGIMPTHTLLKQTEGEIRKTFEINVMAHFWMLQTYLPDMIQKNRGFVVALSSIAGLVGLNNLVPYCGSKHAVRGIMEACHEEIRMDARKPDIKFTSVYPYMVDTGLCKRPHMRFPNLMRLVKPEEAAAAIIDAQRRGLIDVSIPKYLLYLNTFVRLFPLKAANLLRDFLDSGVESDL
;
A
#
# COMPACT_ATOMS: atom_id res chain seq x y z
N MET A 1 -26.34 -16.44 -10.91
CA MET A 1 -25.26 -17.45 -10.87
C MET A 1 -24.72 -17.50 -9.44
N ASN A 2 -25.31 -18.32 -8.57
CA ASN A 2 -24.95 -18.42 -7.14
C ASN A 2 -23.94 -19.56 -6.85
N CYS A 3 -23.16 -19.99 -7.85
CA CYS A 3 -22.12 -21.02 -7.69
C CYS A 3 -20.71 -20.46 -7.48
N LEU A 4 -20.53 -19.12 -7.47
CA LEU A 4 -19.23 -18.44 -7.43
C LEU A 4 -19.06 -17.69 -6.09
N GLN A 5 -19.10 -18.41 -4.97
CA GLN A 5 -18.58 -17.91 -3.70
C GLN A 5 -17.27 -18.64 -3.40
N ASP A 6 -16.21 -17.90 -3.09
CA ASP A 6 -14.87 -18.40 -2.72
C ASP A 6 -14.94 -19.52 -1.66
N SER A 7 -15.96 -19.46 -0.79
CA SER A 7 -16.23 -20.44 0.25
C SER A 7 -16.43 -21.87 -0.26
N ASN A 8 -16.95 -22.08 -1.47
CA ASN A 8 -17.19 -23.43 -1.99
C ASN A 8 -15.92 -24.12 -2.50
N ILE A 9 -14.95 -23.33 -2.98
CA ILE A 9 -13.65 -23.83 -3.44
C ILE A 9 -12.71 -24.02 -2.24
N ASP A 10 -12.71 -23.07 -1.29
CA ASP A 10 -11.91 -23.19 -0.07
C ASP A 10 -12.37 -24.33 0.84
N ASN A 11 -13.68 -24.63 0.90
CA ASN A 11 -14.22 -25.79 1.62
C ASN A 11 -13.86 -27.12 0.96
N ALA A 12 -13.76 -27.19 -0.37
CA ALA A 12 -13.30 -28.41 -1.04
C ALA A 12 -11.82 -28.68 -0.77
N ILE A 13 -11.02 -27.64 -0.55
CA ILE A 13 -9.57 -27.71 -0.32
C ILE A 13 -9.21 -27.92 1.16
N SER A 14 -10.03 -27.47 2.10
CA SER A 14 -9.80 -27.66 3.54
C SER A 14 -9.78 -29.15 3.93
N VAL A 15 -10.59 -29.97 3.25
CA VAL A 15 -10.58 -31.44 3.37
C VAL A 15 -9.18 -31.99 3.07
N PHE A 16 -8.53 -31.53 1.99
CA PHE A 16 -7.18 -31.97 1.60
C PHE A 16 -6.05 -31.39 2.48
N ARG A 17 -6.26 -30.26 3.16
CA ARG A 17 -5.28 -29.70 4.12
C ARG A 17 -5.31 -30.41 5.47
N SER A 18 -6.48 -30.85 5.92
CA SER A 18 -6.62 -31.55 7.21
C SER A 18 -5.86 -32.89 7.24
N GLU A 19 -5.79 -33.58 6.10
CA GLU A 19 -5.01 -34.82 5.96
C GLU A 19 -3.48 -34.59 5.96
N ARG A 20 -3.00 -33.38 5.63
CA ARG A 20 -1.56 -33.03 5.73
C ARG A 20 -1.11 -32.80 7.18
N GLN A 21 -1.97 -32.25 8.05
CA GLN A 21 -1.62 -31.99 9.45
C GLN A 21 -1.39 -33.29 10.25
N PHE A 22 -2.13 -34.35 9.94
CA PHE A 22 -1.99 -35.65 10.63
C PHE A 22 -0.63 -36.34 10.39
N LEU A 23 0.13 -35.95 9.37
CA LEU A 23 1.41 -36.55 9.03
C LEU A 23 2.64 -35.72 9.47
N ASP A 24 2.45 -34.42 9.71
CA ASP A 24 3.55 -33.48 10.04
C ASP A 24 3.78 -33.32 11.57
N GLU A 25 2.79 -33.63 12.41
CA GLU A 25 2.92 -33.52 13.87
C GLU A 25 3.90 -34.53 14.51
N SER A 26 4.49 -35.45 13.74
CA SER A 26 5.45 -36.44 14.25
C SER A 26 6.92 -35.97 14.30
N GLN A 27 7.25 -34.73 13.91
CA GLN A 27 8.66 -34.32 13.74
C GLN A 27 9.08 -32.92 14.25
N ILE A 28 8.23 -32.10 14.87
CA ILE A 28 8.68 -30.76 15.32
C ILE A 28 8.21 -30.43 16.75
N ARG A 29 9.00 -30.83 17.76
CA ARG A 29 8.97 -30.17 19.08
C ARG A 29 10.11 -29.16 19.14
N ILE A 30 9.77 -27.88 19.05
CA ILE A 30 10.71 -26.78 19.31
C ILE A 30 10.98 -26.75 20.84
N PRO A 31 12.23 -26.89 21.31
CA PRO A 31 12.51 -26.77 22.73
C PRO A 31 12.34 -25.31 23.21
N PRO A 32 11.90 -25.08 24.45
CA PRO A 32 11.73 -23.73 24.97
C PRO A 32 13.07 -22.98 25.08
N ARG A 33 12.98 -21.65 24.91
CA ARG A 33 14.11 -20.70 24.97
C ARG A 33 14.83 -20.78 26.33
N PRO A 34 16.17 -20.84 26.41
CA PRO A 34 16.85 -20.87 27.69
C PRO A 34 16.72 -19.53 28.42
N ASN A 35 16.48 -19.58 29.74
CA ASN A 35 16.45 -18.40 30.60
C ASN A 35 17.85 -17.77 30.75
N LYS A 36 17.89 -16.45 30.97
CA LYS A 36 19.12 -15.68 31.26
C LYS A 36 19.93 -16.34 32.38
N ARG A 37 21.21 -16.64 32.12
CA ARG A 37 22.16 -17.20 33.09
C ARG A 37 22.51 -16.17 34.16
N ASN A 38 22.38 -16.54 35.44
CA ASN A 38 23.18 -15.95 36.51
C ASN A 38 24.52 -16.70 36.58
N ASN A 39 25.61 -15.96 36.78
CA ASN A 39 26.95 -16.50 37.00
C ASN A 39 27.01 -17.08 38.42
N ASP A 40 26.82 -18.39 38.61
CA ASP A 40 27.34 -19.13 39.79
C ASP A 40 27.18 -20.68 39.74
N ASP A 41 26.78 -21.29 38.62
CA ASP A 41 26.64 -22.75 38.54
C ASP A 41 27.75 -23.42 37.71
N ALA A 42 28.57 -24.26 38.37
CA ALA A 42 29.54 -25.14 37.75
C ALA A 42 28.85 -26.11 36.76
N PRO A 43 29.47 -26.46 35.61
CA PRO A 43 28.81 -27.27 34.61
C PRO A 43 28.64 -28.72 35.10
N PRO A 44 27.43 -29.30 35.03
CA PRO A 44 27.24 -30.71 35.31
C PRO A 44 27.81 -31.57 34.17
N ALA A 45 28.26 -32.78 34.55
CA ALA A 45 28.91 -33.76 33.69
C ALA A 45 28.16 -34.00 32.37
N THR A 46 28.95 -34.15 31.31
CA THR A 46 28.53 -34.36 29.91
C THR A 46 27.50 -35.48 29.78
N ALA A 47 26.24 -35.11 29.57
CA ALA A 47 25.22 -35.99 29.04
C ALA A 47 25.66 -36.44 27.64
N LYS A 48 25.84 -37.76 27.45
CA LYS A 48 26.10 -38.34 26.13
C LYS A 48 24.99 -37.92 25.17
N SER A 49 25.35 -37.22 24.10
CA SER A 49 24.42 -36.92 23.02
C SER A 49 23.92 -38.23 22.42
N VAL A 50 22.59 -38.38 22.39
CA VAL A 50 21.94 -39.42 21.59
C VAL A 50 22.29 -39.12 20.12
N PRO A 51 22.80 -40.09 19.34
CA PRO A 51 23.07 -39.85 17.94
C PRO A 51 21.74 -39.56 17.23
N GLU A 52 21.56 -38.34 16.73
CA GLU A 52 20.49 -38.03 15.78
C GLU A 52 20.64 -38.98 14.59
N GLY A 53 19.74 -39.95 14.50
CA GLY A 53 19.69 -40.87 13.38
C GLY A 53 19.52 -40.07 12.10
N ARG A 54 20.42 -40.27 11.13
CA ARG A 54 20.25 -39.72 9.77
C ARG A 54 18.82 -40.00 9.29
N PRO A 55 18.07 -39.01 8.78
CA PRO A 55 16.73 -39.24 8.29
C PRO A 55 16.79 -40.35 7.23
N LYS A 56 15.98 -41.41 7.43
CA LYS A 56 15.93 -42.56 6.52
C LYS A 56 15.64 -42.04 5.10
N PRO A 57 16.34 -42.51 4.07
CA PRO A 57 16.08 -42.06 2.70
C PRO A 57 14.64 -42.39 2.34
N ALA A 58 13.90 -41.40 1.83
CA ALA A 58 12.50 -41.57 1.44
C ALA A 58 12.37 -42.80 0.52
N ASN A 59 11.50 -43.74 0.89
CA ASN A 59 11.23 -44.94 0.10
C ASN A 59 10.73 -44.52 -1.31
N ALA A 60 11.01 -45.31 -2.34
CA ALA A 60 10.63 -45.03 -3.73
C ALA A 60 9.13 -44.72 -3.87
N GLY A 61 8.27 -45.39 -3.09
CA GLY A 61 6.83 -45.09 -3.05
C GLY A 61 6.50 -43.67 -2.57
N VAL A 62 7.22 -43.15 -1.56
CA VAL A 62 7.04 -41.77 -1.06
C VAL A 62 7.53 -40.76 -2.11
N LYS A 63 8.61 -41.09 -2.85
CA LYS A 63 9.08 -40.24 -3.95
C LYS A 63 8.08 -40.16 -5.09
N ILE A 64 7.48 -41.29 -5.48
CA ILE A 64 6.44 -41.35 -6.52
C ILE A 64 5.20 -40.58 -6.07
N TYR A 65 4.75 -40.78 -4.82
CA TYR A 65 3.62 -40.04 -4.25
C TYR A 65 3.84 -38.51 -4.24
N ASN A 66 5.01 -38.05 -3.77
CA ASN A 66 5.37 -36.63 -3.78
C ASN A 66 5.44 -36.05 -5.20
N LEU A 67 5.92 -36.84 -6.18
CA LEU A 67 5.93 -36.43 -7.58
C LEU A 67 4.51 -36.28 -8.13
N VAL A 68 3.60 -37.21 -7.81
CA VAL A 68 2.20 -37.12 -8.22
C VAL A 68 1.53 -35.90 -7.60
N ILE A 69 1.73 -35.64 -6.30
CA ILE A 69 1.21 -34.43 -5.65
C ILE A 69 1.75 -33.17 -6.32
N LEU A 70 3.05 -33.10 -6.59
CA LEU A 70 3.66 -31.95 -7.23
C LEU A 70 3.02 -31.68 -8.61
N ILE A 71 2.79 -32.73 -9.41
CA ILE A 71 2.13 -32.60 -10.71
C ILE A 71 0.70 -32.08 -10.54
N VAL A 72 -0.06 -32.62 -9.58
CA VAL A 72 -1.44 -32.17 -9.30
C VAL A 72 -1.44 -30.70 -8.84
N ASP A 73 -0.57 -30.32 -7.91
CA ASP A 73 -0.44 -28.95 -7.41
C ASP A 73 -0.08 -27.97 -8.54
N ILE A 74 0.83 -28.36 -9.46
CA ILE A 74 1.16 -27.58 -10.65
C ILE A 74 -0.06 -27.42 -11.56
N LEU A 75 -0.81 -28.50 -11.82
CA LEU A 75 -2.01 -28.43 -12.66
C LEU A 75 -3.08 -27.51 -12.06
N VAL A 76 -3.34 -27.62 -10.76
CA VAL A 76 -4.27 -26.73 -10.05
C VAL A 76 -3.80 -25.28 -10.11
N MET A 77 -2.51 -25.03 -9.90
CA MET A 77 -1.92 -23.70 -10.03
C MET A 77 -2.12 -23.14 -11.44
N LEU A 78 -1.87 -23.92 -12.49
CA LEU A 78 -2.04 -23.49 -13.89
C LEU A 78 -3.49 -23.15 -14.21
N VAL A 79 -4.45 -23.98 -13.78
CA VAL A 79 -5.88 -23.71 -13.97
C VAL A 79 -6.29 -22.41 -13.26
N ARG A 80 -5.86 -22.22 -12.00
CA ARG A 80 -6.13 -20.99 -11.25
C ARG A 80 -5.50 -19.77 -11.92
N TRP A 81 -4.26 -19.90 -12.41
CA TRP A 81 -3.56 -18.82 -13.09
C TRP A 81 -4.31 -18.39 -14.36
N ILE A 82 -4.77 -19.34 -15.18
CA ILE A 82 -5.59 -19.04 -16.36
C ILE A 82 -6.90 -18.35 -15.95
N PHE A 83 -7.60 -18.90 -14.96
CA PHE A 83 -8.86 -18.32 -14.46
C PHE A 83 -8.69 -16.88 -13.99
N TYR A 84 -7.74 -16.61 -13.10
CA TYR A 84 -7.49 -15.26 -12.57
C TYR A 84 -6.98 -14.30 -13.65
N THR A 85 -6.27 -14.79 -14.67
CA THR A 85 -5.86 -13.96 -15.81
C THR A 85 -7.08 -13.56 -16.65
N LEU A 86 -7.99 -14.49 -16.93
CA LEU A 86 -9.23 -14.19 -17.65
C LEU A 86 -10.15 -13.27 -16.85
N GLU A 87 -10.24 -13.47 -15.54
CA GLU A 87 -10.96 -12.58 -14.63
C GLU A 87 -10.37 -11.15 -14.67
N ALA A 88 -9.05 -11.01 -14.58
CA ALA A 88 -8.40 -9.71 -14.65
C ALA A 88 -8.66 -9.01 -16.01
N LEU A 89 -8.60 -9.75 -17.13
CA LEU A 89 -8.94 -9.24 -18.46
C LEU A 89 -10.40 -8.79 -18.54
N TYR A 90 -11.33 -9.53 -17.94
CA TYR A 90 -12.72 -9.12 -17.83
C TYR A 90 -12.88 -7.83 -17.01
N MET A 91 -12.18 -7.72 -15.88
CA MET A 91 -12.22 -6.53 -15.02
C MET A 91 -11.64 -5.27 -15.66
N VAL A 92 -10.77 -5.40 -16.66
CA VAL A 92 -10.31 -4.25 -17.48
C VAL A 92 -11.48 -3.63 -18.26
N VAL A 93 -12.42 -4.45 -18.74
CA VAL A 93 -13.60 -4.01 -19.50
C VAL A 93 -14.76 -3.65 -18.57
N VAL A 94 -14.96 -4.43 -17.51
CA VAL A 94 -16.04 -4.27 -16.52
C VAL A 94 -15.44 -4.09 -15.12
N PRO A 95 -15.06 -2.86 -14.73
CA PRO A 95 -14.43 -2.63 -13.44
C PRO A 95 -15.39 -2.93 -12.28
N PRO A 96 -14.86 -3.31 -11.10
CA PRO A 96 -15.67 -3.54 -9.90
C PRO A 96 -16.58 -2.36 -9.60
N LYS A 97 -17.76 -2.64 -9.03
CA LYS A 97 -18.69 -1.58 -8.63
C LYS A 97 -18.10 -0.78 -7.46
N PRO A 98 -18.23 0.55 -7.46
CA PRO A 98 -17.70 1.36 -6.38
C PRO A 98 -18.53 1.17 -5.09
N GLU A 99 -17.86 0.81 -4.00
CA GLU A 99 -18.44 0.71 -2.66
C GLU A 99 -18.86 2.08 -2.13
N SER A 100 -19.84 2.10 -1.21
CA SER A 100 -20.23 3.35 -0.53
C SER A 100 -19.30 3.66 0.62
N VAL A 101 -18.98 4.94 0.79
CA VAL A 101 -18.13 5.48 1.86
C VAL A 101 -18.90 6.29 2.89
N ALA A 102 -20.23 6.37 2.77
CA ALA A 102 -21.06 7.25 3.61
C ALA A 102 -21.05 6.87 5.11
N LYS A 103 -20.63 5.65 5.46
CA LYS A 103 -20.53 5.18 6.85
C LYS A 103 -19.08 5.14 7.35
N ASP A 104 -18.14 5.62 6.54
CA ASP A 104 -16.72 5.58 6.85
C ASP A 104 -16.24 6.86 7.50
N VAL A 105 -15.22 6.69 8.36
CA VAL A 105 -14.40 7.78 8.86
C VAL A 105 -13.13 7.79 8.02
N VAL A 106 -12.96 8.85 7.22
CA VAL A 106 -11.83 9.02 6.30
C VAL A 106 -10.82 9.99 6.89
N LEU A 107 -9.63 9.52 7.17
CA LEU A 107 -8.51 10.38 7.56
C LEU A 107 -7.66 10.72 6.33
N VAL A 108 -7.46 12.01 6.08
CA VAL A 108 -6.60 12.50 4.99
C VAL A 108 -5.43 13.27 5.57
N THR A 109 -4.20 12.83 5.31
CA THR A 109 -2.99 13.59 5.67
C THR A 109 -2.65 14.61 4.60
N GLY A 110 -2.11 15.78 4.99
CA GLY A 110 -1.85 16.88 4.06
C GLY A 110 -3.15 17.50 3.51
N ALA A 111 -4.22 17.51 4.31
CA ALA A 111 -5.55 17.98 3.91
C ALA A 111 -5.67 19.50 3.76
N GLY A 112 -4.64 20.26 4.15
CA GLY A 112 -4.63 21.71 4.06
C GLY A 112 -4.52 22.25 2.63
N HIS A 113 -4.00 21.48 1.67
CA HIS A 113 -3.77 21.98 0.30
C HIS A 113 -3.85 20.89 -0.78
N GLY A 114 -3.87 21.31 -2.05
CA GLY A 114 -3.67 20.43 -3.21
C GLY A 114 -4.64 19.23 -3.25
N ILE A 115 -4.11 18.05 -3.60
CA ILE A 115 -4.90 16.81 -3.70
C ILE A 115 -5.58 16.47 -2.37
N GLY A 116 -4.89 16.65 -1.23
CA GLY A 116 -5.44 16.34 0.10
C GLY A 116 -6.71 17.15 0.42
N ARG A 117 -6.71 18.45 0.12
CA ARG A 117 -7.89 19.31 0.27
C ARG A 117 -9.05 18.82 -0.62
N CYS A 118 -8.78 18.53 -1.89
CA CYS A 118 -9.80 18.04 -2.83
C CYS A 118 -10.35 16.67 -2.42
N LEU A 119 -9.50 15.77 -1.92
CA LEU A 119 -9.91 14.47 -1.39
C LEU A 119 -10.86 14.65 -0.21
N ALA A 120 -10.50 15.49 0.77
CA ALA A 120 -11.31 15.75 1.95
C ALA A 120 -12.71 16.29 1.56
N GLN A 121 -12.75 17.26 0.64
CA GLN A 121 -14.00 17.82 0.13
C GLN A 121 -14.87 16.77 -0.57
N GLN A 122 -14.29 15.98 -1.49
CA GLN A 122 -15.06 15.01 -2.27
C GLN A 122 -15.50 13.79 -1.45
N TYR A 123 -14.70 13.32 -0.47
CA TYR A 123 -15.17 12.28 0.47
C TYR A 123 -16.36 12.75 1.29
N ALA A 124 -16.35 14.01 1.75
CA ALA A 124 -17.47 14.59 2.48
C ALA A 124 -18.74 14.72 1.61
N GLN A 125 -18.59 15.08 0.32
CA GLN A 125 -19.71 15.10 -0.65
C GLN A 125 -20.32 13.71 -0.88
N LEU A 126 -19.55 12.63 -0.68
CA LEU A 126 -20.04 11.25 -0.70
C LEU A 126 -20.65 10.80 0.63
N GLY A 127 -20.80 11.70 1.60
CA GLY A 127 -21.42 11.46 2.90
C GLY A 127 -20.50 10.88 3.96
N ALA A 128 -19.20 10.73 3.68
CA ALA A 128 -18.26 10.23 4.68
C ALA A 128 -17.99 11.27 5.77
N THR A 129 -17.58 10.81 6.96
CA THR A 129 -17.05 11.69 8.00
C THR A 129 -15.56 11.88 7.79
N VAL A 130 -15.10 13.10 7.60
CA VAL A 130 -13.73 13.39 7.19
C VAL A 130 -12.90 13.94 8.35
N VAL A 131 -11.71 13.39 8.54
CA VAL A 131 -10.70 13.87 9.48
C VAL A 131 -9.55 14.46 8.66
N CYS A 132 -9.43 15.78 8.70
CA CYS A 132 -8.39 16.53 8.01
C CYS A 132 -7.16 16.67 8.92
N LEU A 133 -6.05 16.05 8.55
CA LEU A 133 -4.79 16.11 9.28
C LEU A 133 -3.77 16.93 8.47
N ASP A 134 -3.22 17.98 9.07
CA ASP A 134 -2.17 18.81 8.45
C ASP A 134 -1.30 19.48 9.52
N ILE A 135 -0.09 19.91 9.15
CA ILE A 135 0.78 20.69 10.04
C ILE A 135 0.38 22.18 10.05
N ASN A 136 -0.24 22.67 8.97
CA ASN A 136 -0.69 24.05 8.85
C ASN A 136 -2.15 24.18 9.31
N ASP A 137 -2.35 24.63 10.55
CA ASP A 137 -3.69 24.78 11.14
C ASP A 137 -4.61 25.65 10.29
N LYS A 138 -4.15 26.83 9.86
CA LYS A 138 -4.97 27.77 9.09
C LYS A 138 -5.51 27.13 7.82
N MET A 139 -4.64 26.55 6.99
CA MET A 139 -5.05 25.92 5.73
C MET A 139 -5.93 24.68 5.96
N ASN A 140 -5.70 23.96 7.07
CA ASN A 140 -6.51 22.80 7.46
C ASN A 140 -7.92 23.22 7.87
N GLN A 141 -8.06 24.26 8.71
CA GLN A 141 -9.35 24.80 9.12
C GLN A 141 -10.13 25.42 7.97
N GLU A 142 -9.44 26.01 6.97
CA GLU A 142 -10.08 26.46 5.72
C GLU A 142 -10.77 25.29 5.00
N THR A 143 -10.09 24.13 4.87
CA THR A 143 -10.67 22.91 4.29
C THR A 143 -11.86 22.41 5.10
N VAL A 144 -11.75 22.34 6.44
CA VAL A 144 -12.86 21.91 7.32
C VAL A 144 -14.06 22.85 7.21
N THR A 145 -13.81 24.16 7.19
CA THR A 145 -14.86 25.17 7.06
C THR A 145 -15.57 25.07 5.71
N SER A 146 -14.83 24.84 4.61
CA SER A 146 -15.44 24.66 3.30
C SER A 146 -16.37 23.44 3.28
N ILE A 147 -15.95 22.32 3.88
CA ILE A 147 -16.76 21.10 3.97
C ILE A 147 -18.03 21.34 4.78
N LYS A 148 -17.91 21.98 5.96
CA LYS A 148 -19.07 22.28 6.82
C LYS A 148 -20.06 23.23 6.16
N LYS A 149 -19.58 24.18 5.34
CA LYS A 149 -20.43 25.10 4.56
C LYS A 149 -21.31 24.35 3.56
N GLU A 150 -20.82 23.23 3.02
CA GLU A 150 -21.56 22.31 2.15
C GLU A 150 -22.36 21.24 2.94
N ARG A 151 -22.52 21.42 4.27
CA ARG A 151 -23.21 20.48 5.18
C ARG A 151 -22.54 19.11 5.32
N GLY A 152 -21.27 18.99 4.92
CA GLY A 152 -20.47 17.79 5.16
C GLY A 152 -19.97 17.72 6.62
N ASN A 153 -19.59 16.52 7.05
CA ASN A 153 -19.05 16.29 8.39
C ASN A 153 -17.52 16.24 8.35
N ALA A 154 -16.85 17.21 8.99
CA ALA A 154 -15.39 17.28 9.00
C ALA A 154 -14.81 17.77 10.34
N PHE A 155 -13.66 17.21 10.69
CA PHE A 155 -12.87 17.54 11.89
C PHE A 155 -11.43 17.83 11.48
N GLY A 156 -10.84 18.89 12.03
CA GLY A 156 -9.46 19.29 11.74
C GLY A 156 -8.56 19.03 12.93
N TYR A 157 -7.41 18.40 12.70
CA TYR A 157 -6.37 18.19 13.70
C TYR A 157 -5.01 18.65 13.17
N VAL A 158 -4.26 19.34 14.02
CA VAL A 158 -2.88 19.76 13.72
C VAL A 158 -1.93 18.65 14.13
N CYS A 159 -1.19 18.10 13.18
CA CYS A 159 -0.23 17.03 13.44
C CYS A 159 0.92 17.08 12.44
N ASP A 160 2.16 17.03 12.95
CA ASP A 160 3.33 16.72 12.15
C ASP A 160 3.40 15.19 11.97
N VAL A 161 3.29 14.73 10.72
CA VAL A 161 3.32 13.30 10.39
C VAL A 161 4.71 12.66 10.58
N THR A 162 5.74 13.46 10.85
CA THR A 162 7.08 12.97 11.21
C THR A 162 7.21 12.68 12.71
N ASN A 163 6.29 13.20 13.54
CA ASN A 163 6.28 13.00 14.98
C ASN A 163 5.34 11.86 15.37
N ARG A 164 5.90 10.71 15.71
CA ARG A 164 5.14 9.50 16.03
C ARG A 164 4.27 9.66 17.27
N GLU A 165 4.78 10.30 18.31
CA GLU A 165 4.06 10.53 19.56
C GLU A 165 2.84 11.42 19.32
N GLN A 166 3.00 12.48 18.52
CA GLN A 166 1.89 13.37 18.14
C GLN A 166 0.82 12.63 17.33
N ILE A 167 1.20 11.71 16.44
CA ILE A 167 0.26 10.86 15.69
C ILE A 167 -0.56 10.00 16.67
N ILE A 168 0.08 9.35 17.64
CA ILE A 168 -0.60 8.49 18.62
C ILE A 168 -1.57 9.30 19.49
N GLU A 169 -1.14 10.45 20.00
CA GLU A 169 -2.01 11.34 20.79
C GLU A 169 -3.22 11.85 19.98
N THR A 170 -2.99 12.21 18.73
CA THR A 170 -4.03 12.69 17.82
C THR A 170 -5.01 11.57 17.46
N ALA A 171 -4.51 10.35 17.23
CA ALA A 171 -5.34 9.19 16.94
C ALA A 171 -6.28 8.84 18.11
N THR A 172 -5.80 8.95 19.36
CA THR A 172 -6.64 8.77 20.55
C THR A 172 -7.79 9.79 20.57
N LYS A 173 -7.50 11.07 20.33
CA LYS A 173 -8.52 12.13 20.27
C LYS A 173 -9.53 11.88 19.14
N ILE A 174 -9.05 11.48 17.96
CA ILE A 174 -9.92 11.15 16.81
C ILE A 174 -10.85 9.98 17.17
N LYS A 175 -10.32 8.92 17.78
CA LYS A 175 -11.09 7.73 18.15
C LYS A 175 -12.19 8.07 19.15
N GLU A 176 -11.91 8.94 20.12
CA GLU A 176 -12.87 9.38 21.13
C GLU A 176 -13.94 10.32 20.56
N GLN A 177 -13.56 11.27 19.70
CA GLN A 177 -14.44 12.36 19.25
C GLN A 177 -15.21 12.04 17.96
N VAL A 178 -14.62 11.21 17.09
CA VAL A 178 -15.12 10.94 15.73
C VAL A 178 -15.43 9.45 15.56
N GLY A 179 -14.53 8.59 16.03
CA GLY A 179 -14.65 7.13 15.94
C GLY A 179 -13.48 6.48 15.21
N VAL A 180 -13.63 5.18 14.94
CA VAL A 180 -12.58 4.38 14.27
C VAL A 180 -12.44 4.80 12.80
N VAL A 181 -11.24 5.23 12.43
CA VAL A 181 -10.85 5.50 11.04
C VAL A 181 -10.91 4.20 10.24
N THR A 182 -11.71 4.18 9.18
CA THR A 182 -11.86 3.03 8.27
C THR A 182 -11.23 3.27 6.91
N ILE A 183 -10.94 4.52 6.55
CA ILE A 183 -10.19 4.86 5.34
C ILE A 183 -9.02 5.77 5.74
N LEU A 184 -7.80 5.30 5.57
CA LEU A 184 -6.57 6.07 5.80
C LEU A 184 -5.99 6.50 4.46
N VAL A 185 -5.90 7.81 4.21
CA VAL A 185 -5.29 8.37 3.02
C VAL A 185 -3.97 9.04 3.37
N ASN A 186 -2.88 8.30 3.17
CA ASN A 186 -1.51 8.79 3.32
C ASN A 186 -1.12 9.61 2.09
N ASN A 187 -1.40 10.92 2.15
CA ASN A 187 -1.20 11.87 1.06
C ASN A 187 -0.08 12.90 1.33
N ALA A 188 0.22 13.22 2.59
CA ALA A 188 1.26 14.18 2.95
C ALA A 188 2.60 13.85 2.27
N GLY A 189 3.27 14.87 1.72
CA GLY A 189 4.54 14.66 1.03
C GLY A 189 5.21 15.96 0.60
N ILE A 190 6.53 15.88 0.42
CA ILE A 190 7.36 16.95 -0.13
C ILE A 190 8.13 16.47 -1.36
N MET A 191 8.56 17.42 -2.20
CA MET A 191 9.31 17.17 -3.42
C MET A 191 10.29 18.31 -3.73
N PRO A 192 11.39 18.44 -2.96
CA PRO A 192 12.51 19.29 -3.39
C PRO A 192 12.97 18.86 -4.79
N THR A 193 13.03 19.79 -5.73
CA THR A 193 13.18 19.48 -7.16
C THR A 193 14.48 20.05 -7.72
N HIS A 194 15.59 19.35 -7.53
CA HIS A 194 16.87 19.71 -8.16
C HIS A 194 17.80 18.50 -8.18
N THR A 195 18.89 18.60 -8.94
CA THR A 195 19.85 17.49 -9.10
C THR A 195 20.37 16.99 -7.75
N LEU A 196 20.64 15.69 -7.64
CA LEU A 196 21.15 15.06 -6.41
C LEU A 196 22.35 15.80 -5.80
N LEU A 197 23.29 16.26 -6.63
CA LEU A 197 24.49 16.97 -6.17
C LEU A 197 24.23 18.35 -5.54
N LYS A 198 23.01 18.89 -5.72
CA LYS A 198 22.56 20.15 -5.11
C LYS A 198 21.63 19.92 -3.92
N GLN A 199 21.18 18.69 -3.68
CA GLN A 199 20.35 18.34 -2.53
C GLN A 199 21.19 18.33 -1.26
N THR A 200 20.68 18.97 -0.22
CA THR A 200 21.28 18.93 1.11
C THR A 200 20.90 17.63 1.82
N GLU A 201 21.73 17.22 2.79
CA GLU A 201 21.41 16.09 3.68
C GLU A 201 20.05 16.28 4.37
N GLY A 202 19.74 17.50 4.80
CA GLY A 202 18.49 17.85 5.46
C GLY A 202 17.27 17.63 4.56
N GLU A 203 17.34 18.02 3.29
CA GLU A 203 16.27 17.77 2.31
C GLU A 203 16.05 16.28 2.05
N ILE A 204 17.13 15.52 1.92
CA ILE A 204 17.07 14.07 1.70
C ILE A 204 16.41 13.38 2.90
N ARG A 205 16.89 13.65 4.13
CA ARG A 205 16.31 13.08 5.35
C ARG A 205 14.84 13.46 5.48
N LYS A 206 14.52 14.75 5.37
CA LYS A 206 13.14 15.24 5.48
C LYS A 206 12.20 14.62 4.43
N THR A 207 12.71 14.35 3.23
CA THR A 207 11.95 13.65 2.17
C THR A 207 11.57 12.24 2.62
N PHE A 208 12.49 11.49 3.21
CA PHE A 208 12.20 10.14 3.71
C PHE A 208 11.34 10.16 4.98
N GLU A 209 11.56 11.10 5.90
CA GLU A 209 10.72 11.23 7.11
C GLU A 209 9.25 11.47 6.75
N ILE A 210 8.98 12.42 5.86
CA ILE A 210 7.60 12.77 5.47
C ILE A 210 7.02 11.74 4.49
N ASN A 211 7.74 11.38 3.43
CA ASN A 211 7.17 10.55 2.36
C ASN A 211 7.19 9.04 2.68
N VAL A 212 7.98 8.58 3.66
CA VAL A 212 8.17 7.15 3.96
C VAL A 212 7.89 6.85 5.42
N MET A 213 8.61 7.46 6.37
CA MET A 213 8.47 7.12 7.79
C MET A 213 7.06 7.41 8.32
N ALA A 214 6.47 8.53 7.90
CA ALA A 214 5.07 8.84 8.19
C ALA A 214 4.11 7.69 7.80
N HIS A 215 4.32 7.01 6.67
CA HIS A 215 3.46 5.89 6.28
C HIS A 215 3.50 4.76 7.31
N PHE A 216 4.69 4.41 7.81
CA PHE A 216 4.83 3.40 8.87
C PHE A 216 4.11 3.82 10.14
N TRP A 217 4.27 5.07 10.58
CA TRP A 217 3.62 5.57 11.80
C TRP A 217 2.11 5.56 11.69
N MET A 218 1.57 6.02 10.55
CA MET A 218 0.13 6.02 10.29
C MET A 218 -0.41 4.58 10.21
N LEU A 219 0.27 3.68 9.49
CA LEU A 219 -0.13 2.27 9.41
C LEU A 219 -0.14 1.60 10.78
N GLN A 220 0.95 1.70 11.55
CA GLN A 220 1.03 1.10 12.89
C GLN A 220 -0.03 1.64 13.86
N THR A 221 -0.44 2.90 13.68
CA THR A 221 -1.43 3.56 14.55
C THR A 221 -2.86 3.15 14.20
N TYR A 222 -3.23 3.17 12.92
CA TYR A 222 -4.64 3.03 12.51
C TYR A 222 -5.03 1.62 12.05
N LEU A 223 -4.08 0.83 11.53
CA LEU A 223 -4.37 -0.51 11.00
C LEU A 223 -4.91 -1.50 12.06
N PRO A 224 -4.43 -1.53 13.32
CA PRO A 224 -4.97 -2.46 14.33
C PRO A 224 -6.48 -2.31 14.56
N ASP A 225 -6.97 -1.07 14.63
CA ASP A 225 -8.39 -0.79 14.81
C ASP A 225 -9.21 -1.16 13.58
N MET A 226 -8.68 -0.96 12.37
CA MET A 226 -9.32 -1.41 11.13
C MET A 226 -9.47 -2.94 11.07
N ILE A 227 -8.41 -3.66 11.47
CA ILE A 227 -8.42 -5.13 11.57
C ILE A 227 -9.45 -5.59 12.61
N GLN A 228 -9.48 -4.96 13.78
CA GLN A 228 -10.45 -5.30 14.82
C GLN A 228 -11.90 -5.05 14.37
N LYS A 229 -12.14 -3.97 13.62
CA LYS A 229 -13.45 -3.63 13.06
C LYS A 229 -13.81 -4.50 11.85
N ASN A 230 -12.85 -5.26 11.31
CA ASN A 230 -12.95 -6.00 10.05
C ASN A 230 -13.45 -5.13 8.88
N ARG A 231 -12.94 -3.90 8.81
CA ARG A 231 -13.21 -2.95 7.73
C ARG A 231 -12.10 -1.91 7.67
N GLY A 232 -11.34 -1.91 6.58
CA GLY A 232 -10.25 -0.95 6.38
C GLY A 232 -9.88 -0.73 4.93
N PHE A 233 -9.54 0.50 4.60
CA PHE A 233 -8.94 0.87 3.33
C PHE A 233 -7.74 1.77 3.59
N VAL A 234 -6.59 1.39 3.05
CA VAL A 234 -5.39 2.24 3.06
C VAL A 234 -5.12 2.71 1.64
N VAL A 235 -5.11 4.02 1.45
CA VAL A 235 -4.73 4.68 0.20
C VAL A 235 -3.38 5.35 0.41
N ALA A 236 -2.39 5.00 -0.39
CA ALA A 236 -1.06 5.60 -0.33
C ALA A 236 -0.74 6.34 -1.62
N LEU A 237 -0.40 7.63 -1.48
CA LEU A 237 0.01 8.47 -2.58
C LEU A 237 1.49 8.25 -2.86
N SER A 238 1.78 7.41 -3.85
CA SER A 238 3.10 7.28 -4.45
C SER A 238 3.28 8.38 -5.52
N SER A 239 3.72 8.03 -6.73
CA SER A 239 3.83 8.88 -7.92
C SER A 239 4.24 8.00 -9.11
N ILE A 240 4.14 8.49 -10.34
CA ILE A 240 4.89 7.91 -11.46
C ILE A 240 6.39 7.82 -11.13
N ALA A 241 6.93 8.72 -10.29
CA ALA A 241 8.29 8.63 -9.74
C ALA A 241 8.54 7.41 -8.82
N GLY A 242 7.48 6.74 -8.37
CA GLY A 242 7.54 5.44 -7.66
C GLY A 242 7.56 4.23 -8.59
N LEU A 243 7.48 4.46 -9.90
CA LEU A 243 7.53 3.44 -10.96
C LEU A 243 8.74 3.64 -11.89
N VAL A 244 9.25 4.86 -12.03
CA VAL A 244 10.41 5.19 -12.87
C VAL A 244 11.30 6.22 -12.18
N GLY A 245 12.58 6.23 -12.54
CA GLY A 245 13.49 7.31 -12.16
C GLY A 245 13.30 8.54 -13.05
N LEU A 246 13.27 9.72 -12.44
CA LEU A 246 13.12 11.01 -13.12
C LEU A 246 14.29 11.94 -12.74
N ASN A 247 14.70 12.79 -13.68
CA ASN A 247 15.71 13.81 -13.43
C ASN A 247 15.23 14.81 -12.35
N ASN A 248 16.16 15.42 -11.62
CA ASN A 248 15.90 16.37 -10.52
C ASN A 248 15.12 15.81 -9.31
N LEU A 249 14.83 14.50 -9.28
CA LEU A 249 13.93 13.90 -8.29
C LEU A 249 14.52 12.67 -7.62
N VAL A 250 15.85 12.53 -7.51
CA VAL A 250 16.47 11.28 -7.04
C VAL A 250 15.96 10.83 -5.65
N PRO A 251 16.00 11.65 -4.58
CA PRO A 251 15.46 11.26 -3.28
C PRO A 251 13.95 11.03 -3.30
N TYR A 252 13.22 11.87 -4.05
CA TYR A 252 11.78 11.73 -4.21
C TYR A 252 11.40 10.39 -4.88
N CYS A 253 12.06 10.00 -5.97
CA CYS A 253 11.86 8.72 -6.64
C CYS A 253 12.13 7.55 -5.69
N GLY A 254 13.22 7.62 -4.92
CA GLY A 254 13.53 6.62 -3.89
C GLY A 254 12.41 6.50 -2.86
N SER A 255 11.92 7.63 -2.34
CA SER A 255 10.83 7.66 -1.37
C SER A 255 9.52 7.06 -1.93
N LYS A 256 9.17 7.37 -3.19
CA LYS A 256 7.93 6.90 -3.81
C LYS A 256 7.99 5.42 -4.22
N HIS A 257 9.17 4.89 -4.55
CA HIS A 257 9.39 3.44 -4.68
C HIS A 257 9.26 2.74 -3.33
N ALA A 258 9.76 3.34 -2.24
CA ALA A 258 9.60 2.79 -0.90
C ALA A 258 8.13 2.68 -0.49
N VAL A 259 7.32 3.72 -0.76
CA VAL A 259 5.86 3.68 -0.53
C VAL A 259 5.20 2.50 -1.25
N ARG A 260 5.58 2.22 -2.50
CA ARG A 260 5.08 1.05 -3.24
C ARG A 260 5.44 -0.25 -2.53
N GLY A 261 6.71 -0.42 -2.15
CA GLY A 261 7.16 -1.62 -1.43
C GLY A 261 6.46 -1.83 -0.08
N ILE A 262 6.21 -0.74 0.66
CA ILE A 262 5.47 -0.78 1.92
C ILE A 262 4.05 -1.32 1.68
N MET A 263 3.35 -0.78 0.70
CA MET A 263 1.97 -1.18 0.40
C MET A 263 1.88 -2.62 -0.10
N GLU A 264 2.79 -3.05 -0.98
CA GLU A 264 2.86 -4.44 -1.47
C GLU A 264 3.10 -5.42 -0.31
N ALA A 265 4.03 -5.09 0.62
CA ALA A 265 4.32 -5.92 1.78
C ALA A 265 3.13 -5.99 2.77
N CYS A 266 2.48 -4.87 3.08
CA CYS A 266 1.29 -4.86 3.93
C CYS A 266 0.13 -5.66 3.33
N HIS A 267 -0.07 -5.56 2.01
CA HIS A 267 -1.07 -6.36 1.31
C HIS A 267 -0.79 -7.86 1.46
N GLU A 268 0.47 -8.28 1.31
CA GLU A 268 0.88 -9.67 1.47
C GLU A 268 0.67 -10.19 2.90
N GLU A 269 1.00 -9.40 3.92
CA GLU A 269 0.74 -9.76 5.33
C GLU A 269 -0.75 -10.00 5.59
N ILE A 270 -1.62 -9.11 5.12
CA ILE A 270 -3.08 -9.27 5.24
C ILE A 270 -3.60 -10.45 4.42
N ARG A 271 -3.06 -10.67 3.22
CA ARG A 271 -3.42 -11.83 2.37
C ARG A 271 -3.09 -13.15 3.06
N MET A 272 -1.97 -13.21 3.78
CA MET A 272 -1.51 -14.41 4.48
C MET A 272 -2.11 -14.59 5.87
N ASP A 273 -2.76 -13.57 6.43
CA ASP A 273 -3.46 -13.67 7.71
C ASP A 273 -4.59 -14.72 7.65
N ALA A 274 -4.56 -15.66 8.59
CA ALA A 274 -5.55 -16.74 8.69
C ALA A 274 -6.98 -16.23 8.96
N ARG A 275 -7.10 -15.05 9.59
CA ARG A 275 -8.40 -14.42 9.91
C ARG A 275 -9.08 -13.81 8.70
N LYS A 276 -8.33 -13.57 7.61
CA LYS A 276 -8.80 -12.91 6.38
C LYS A 276 -9.53 -11.58 6.66
N PRO A 277 -8.89 -10.62 7.35
CA PRO A 277 -9.55 -9.36 7.65
C PRO A 277 -9.83 -8.58 6.36
N ASP A 278 -10.99 -7.91 6.28
CA ASP A 278 -11.41 -7.11 5.12
C ASP A 278 -10.68 -5.74 5.12
N ILE A 279 -9.38 -5.80 4.81
CA ILE A 279 -8.51 -4.64 4.64
C ILE A 279 -8.01 -4.58 3.21
N LYS A 280 -8.25 -3.44 2.55
CA LYS A 280 -7.84 -3.18 1.17
C LYS A 280 -6.72 -2.14 1.14
N PHE A 281 -5.83 -2.28 0.16
CA PHE A 281 -4.70 -1.38 -0.05
C PHE A 281 -4.74 -0.87 -1.49
N THR A 282 -4.63 0.44 -1.66
CA THR A 282 -4.57 1.11 -2.96
C THR A 282 -3.34 2.01 -3.04
N SER A 283 -2.41 1.65 -3.90
CA SER A 283 -1.29 2.49 -4.29
C SER A 283 -1.68 3.37 -5.48
N VAL A 284 -1.54 4.68 -5.31
CA VAL A 284 -1.85 5.66 -6.35
C VAL A 284 -0.54 6.21 -6.90
N TYR A 285 -0.42 6.27 -8.23
CA TYR A 285 0.72 6.81 -8.95
C TYR A 285 0.29 8.02 -9.80
N PRO A 286 0.03 9.20 -9.19
CA PRO A 286 -0.24 10.39 -9.95
C PRO A 286 0.96 10.77 -10.82
N TYR A 287 0.68 11.24 -12.03
CA TYR A 287 1.60 12.06 -12.81
C TYR A 287 1.66 13.48 -12.22
N MET A 288 2.05 14.47 -13.00
CA MET A 288 2.08 15.86 -12.55
C MET A 288 0.66 16.36 -12.27
N VAL A 289 0.46 16.88 -11.07
CA VAL A 289 -0.80 17.49 -10.63
C VAL A 289 -0.53 18.95 -10.25
N ASP A 290 -1.42 19.86 -10.62
CA ASP A 290 -1.27 21.30 -10.38
C ASP A 290 -1.57 21.69 -8.93
N THR A 291 -0.69 21.28 -8.01
CA THR A 291 -0.80 21.55 -6.56
C THR A 291 0.22 22.58 -6.07
N GLY A 292 1.10 23.04 -6.95
CA GLY A 292 2.30 23.81 -6.59
C GLY A 292 3.48 22.95 -6.10
N LEU A 293 3.31 21.62 -6.00
CA LEU A 293 4.39 20.68 -5.68
C LEU A 293 5.33 20.49 -6.88
N CYS A 294 4.78 20.36 -8.10
CA CYS A 294 5.56 20.34 -9.35
C CYS A 294 6.11 21.74 -9.65
N LYS A 295 7.41 21.95 -9.46
CA LYS A 295 8.10 23.18 -9.85
C LYS A 295 8.49 23.10 -11.32
N ARG A 296 8.11 24.12 -12.12
CA ARG A 296 8.47 24.26 -13.54
C ARG A 296 8.30 22.97 -14.37
N PRO A 297 7.07 22.43 -14.51
CA PRO A 297 6.84 21.25 -15.34
C PRO A 297 7.00 21.58 -16.83
N HIS A 298 7.62 20.68 -17.59
CA HIS A 298 7.68 20.74 -19.06
C HIS A 298 7.16 19.44 -19.67
N MET A 299 6.49 19.55 -20.82
CA MET A 299 5.85 18.42 -21.51
C MET A 299 5.84 18.67 -23.03
N ARG A 300 6.47 17.79 -23.80
CA ARG A 300 6.47 17.90 -25.28
C ARG A 300 5.10 17.70 -25.91
N PHE A 301 4.27 16.81 -25.35
CA PHE A 301 2.93 16.47 -25.85
C PHE A 301 1.83 16.77 -24.82
N PRO A 302 1.42 18.05 -24.63
CA PRO A 302 0.44 18.42 -23.60
C PRO A 302 -0.89 17.69 -23.72
N ASN A 303 -1.39 17.43 -24.93
CA ASN A 303 -2.66 16.70 -25.12
C ASN A 303 -2.60 15.25 -24.64
N LEU A 304 -1.42 14.63 -24.71
CA LEU A 304 -1.20 13.27 -24.24
C LEU A 304 -0.84 13.23 -22.76
N MET A 305 -0.01 14.16 -22.27
CA MET A 305 0.59 14.12 -20.93
C MET A 305 0.23 15.33 -20.07
N ARG A 306 -1.00 15.86 -20.15
CA ARG A 306 -1.35 17.14 -19.49
C ARG A 306 -1.13 17.11 -17.97
N LEU A 307 -0.86 18.30 -17.44
CA LEU A 307 -0.96 18.59 -16.01
C LEU A 307 -2.40 18.35 -15.54
N VAL A 308 -2.56 17.47 -14.55
CA VAL A 308 -3.87 17.07 -14.03
C VAL A 308 -4.31 18.06 -12.96
N LYS A 309 -5.60 18.42 -12.95
CA LYS A 309 -6.15 19.27 -11.89
C LYS A 309 -6.28 18.49 -10.57
N PRO A 310 -6.03 19.11 -9.40
CA PRO A 310 -6.18 18.42 -8.11
C PRO A 310 -7.54 17.77 -7.90
N GLU A 311 -8.62 18.38 -8.38
CA GLU A 311 -9.99 17.88 -8.28
C GLU A 311 -10.18 16.60 -9.09
N GLU A 312 -9.64 16.57 -10.32
CA GLU A 312 -9.68 15.40 -11.20
C GLU A 312 -8.85 14.24 -10.63
N ALA A 313 -7.68 14.55 -10.06
CA ALA A 313 -6.85 13.56 -9.40
C ALA A 313 -7.56 12.97 -8.17
N ALA A 314 -8.14 13.81 -7.31
CA ALA A 314 -8.90 13.37 -6.15
C ALA A 314 -10.10 12.48 -6.53
N ALA A 315 -10.86 12.86 -7.58
CA ALA A 315 -11.98 12.06 -8.07
C ALA A 315 -11.52 10.66 -8.54
N ALA A 316 -10.41 10.58 -9.27
CA ALA A 316 -9.86 9.32 -9.74
C ALA A 316 -9.31 8.45 -8.60
N ILE A 317 -8.71 9.05 -7.57
CA ILE A 317 -8.24 8.35 -6.35
C ILE A 317 -9.43 7.73 -5.62
N ILE A 318 -10.49 8.51 -5.40
CA ILE A 318 -11.70 8.05 -4.69
C ILE A 318 -12.38 6.94 -5.49
N ASP A 319 -12.51 7.07 -6.81
CA ASP A 319 -13.04 6.00 -7.68
C ASP A 319 -12.22 4.71 -7.54
N ALA A 320 -10.89 4.81 -7.56
CA ALA A 320 -10.01 3.65 -7.43
C ALA A 320 -10.14 2.97 -6.05
N GLN A 321 -10.13 3.74 -4.97
CA GLN A 321 -10.30 3.24 -3.60
C GLN A 321 -11.65 2.53 -3.46
N ARG A 322 -12.74 3.17 -3.91
CA ARG A 322 -14.10 2.62 -3.81
C ARG A 322 -14.27 1.33 -4.61
N ARG A 323 -13.51 1.14 -5.68
CA ARG A 323 -13.51 -0.08 -6.49
C ARG A 323 -12.54 -1.14 -5.98
N GLY A 324 -11.79 -0.87 -4.93
CA GLY A 324 -10.79 -1.79 -4.39
C GLY A 324 -9.63 -2.07 -5.34
N LEU A 325 -9.25 -1.10 -6.18
CA LEU A 325 -8.09 -1.26 -7.06
C LEU A 325 -6.80 -1.26 -6.24
N ILE A 326 -5.89 -2.20 -6.53
CA ILE A 326 -4.59 -2.29 -5.84
C ILE A 326 -3.64 -1.21 -6.35
N ASP A 327 -3.50 -1.08 -7.66
CA ASP A 327 -2.59 -0.13 -8.30
C ASP A 327 -3.34 0.73 -9.31
N VAL A 328 -3.15 2.05 -9.24
CA VAL A 328 -3.75 2.98 -10.20
C VAL A 328 -2.81 4.13 -10.52
N SER A 329 -2.58 4.45 -11.79
CA SER A 329 -1.96 5.72 -12.17
C SER A 329 -2.99 6.77 -12.54
N ILE A 330 -2.61 8.03 -12.45
CA ILE A 330 -3.45 9.15 -12.89
C ILE A 330 -2.64 10.00 -13.87
N PRO A 331 -2.96 9.96 -15.18
CA PRO A 331 -4.01 9.16 -15.83
C PRO A 331 -3.74 7.64 -15.86
N LYS A 332 -4.81 6.83 -16.00
CA LYS A 332 -4.80 5.35 -15.84
C LYS A 332 -3.89 4.59 -16.82
N TYR A 333 -3.69 5.11 -18.04
CA TYR A 333 -2.89 4.41 -19.06
C TYR A 333 -1.38 4.40 -18.75
N LEU A 334 -0.89 5.29 -17.89
CA LEU A 334 0.55 5.41 -17.60
C LEU A 334 1.13 4.21 -16.88
N LEU A 335 0.36 3.57 -15.99
CA LEU A 335 0.77 2.33 -15.32
C LEU A 335 1.03 1.23 -16.36
N TYR A 336 0.08 1.03 -17.28
CA TYR A 336 0.19 0.03 -18.34
C TYR A 336 1.29 0.36 -19.34
N LEU A 337 1.42 1.64 -19.72
CA LEU A 337 2.51 2.10 -20.59
C LEU A 337 3.87 1.81 -19.96
N ASN A 338 4.06 2.13 -18.67
CA ASN A 338 5.31 1.83 -17.98
C ASN A 338 5.59 0.32 -17.93
N THR A 339 4.59 -0.50 -17.60
CA THR A 339 4.74 -1.97 -17.57
C THR A 339 5.12 -2.52 -18.95
N PHE A 340 4.46 -2.04 -20.02
CA PHE A 340 4.78 -2.42 -21.39
C PHE A 340 6.20 -2.01 -21.79
N VAL A 341 6.61 -0.78 -21.48
CA VAL A 341 7.94 -0.27 -21.81
C VAL A 341 9.06 -1.04 -21.09
N ARG A 342 8.80 -1.54 -19.87
CA ARG A 342 9.73 -2.38 -19.12
C ARG A 342 9.99 -3.76 -19.73
N LEU A 343 9.19 -4.19 -20.71
CA LEU A 343 9.45 -5.41 -21.48
C LEU A 343 10.60 -5.26 -22.48
N PHE A 344 10.99 -4.01 -22.82
CA PHE A 344 12.03 -3.72 -23.79
C PHE A 344 13.38 -3.45 -23.13
N PRO A 345 14.50 -3.64 -23.85
CA PRO A 345 15.83 -3.26 -23.37
C PRO A 345 15.92 -1.79 -22.98
N LEU A 346 16.75 -1.48 -21.98
CA LEU A 346 16.87 -0.14 -21.39
C LEU A 346 17.09 0.97 -22.43
N LYS A 347 17.90 0.74 -23.47
CA LYS A 347 18.14 1.72 -24.53
C LYS A 347 16.87 2.09 -25.31
N ALA A 348 16.00 1.13 -25.57
CA ALA A 348 14.72 1.38 -26.25
C ALA A 348 13.74 2.11 -25.33
N ALA A 349 13.71 1.76 -24.04
CA ALA A 349 12.92 2.48 -23.05
C ALA A 349 13.40 3.95 -22.90
N ASN A 350 14.71 4.19 -22.93
CA ASN A 350 15.27 5.54 -22.91
C ASN A 350 14.89 6.34 -24.15
N LEU A 351 14.94 5.74 -25.35
CA LEU A 351 14.51 6.41 -26.58
C LEU A 351 13.06 6.93 -26.47
N LEU A 352 12.15 6.14 -25.89
CA LEU A 352 10.78 6.59 -25.68
C LEU A 352 10.68 7.71 -24.64
N ARG A 353 11.47 7.65 -23.55
CA ARG A 353 11.51 8.72 -22.55
C ARG A 353 12.02 10.02 -23.14
N ASP A 354 13.12 9.97 -23.90
CA ASP A 354 13.70 11.10 -24.61
C ASP A 354 12.74 11.64 -25.67
N PHE A 355 11.95 10.76 -26.30
CA PHE A 355 10.91 11.18 -27.24
C PHE A 355 9.75 11.91 -26.55
N LEU A 356 9.26 11.40 -25.41
CA LEU A 356 8.16 11.99 -24.66
C LEU A 356 8.54 13.32 -23.99
N ASP A 357 9.81 13.48 -23.63
CA ASP A 357 10.44 14.71 -23.10
C ASP A 357 9.51 15.47 -22.14
N SER A 358 9.30 14.83 -20.99
CA SER A 358 8.40 15.33 -19.95
C SER A 358 9.04 15.17 -18.58
N GLY A 359 9.00 16.22 -17.78
CA GLY A 359 9.64 16.23 -16.47
C GLY A 359 9.41 17.52 -15.71
N VAL A 360 10.15 17.68 -14.62
CA VAL A 360 10.21 18.90 -13.83
C VAL A 360 11.60 19.48 -13.92
N GLU A 361 11.69 20.79 -14.13
CA GLU A 361 12.96 21.50 -14.06
C GLU A 361 13.37 21.74 -12.60
N SER A 362 14.62 22.13 -12.39
CA SER A 362 15.14 22.53 -11.08
C SER A 362 14.21 23.54 -10.41
N ASP A 363 14.20 23.68 -9.09
CA ASP A 363 13.52 24.73 -8.34
C ASP A 363 14.48 25.82 -7.84
N LEU A 364 15.79 25.56 -7.98
CA LEU A 364 16.90 26.50 -7.77
C LEU A 364 17.13 27.48 -8.92
#